data_AF-A0A917HGU7-F1
#
_entry.id   AF-A0A917HGU7-F1
#
_cell.length_a   1.000
_cell.length_b   1.000
_cell.length_c   1.000
_cell.angle_alpha   90.00
_cell.angle_beta   90.00
_cell.angle_gamma   90.00
#
_symmetry.space_group_name_H-M   'P 1'
#
loop_
_entity.id
_entity.type
_entity.pdbx_description
1 polymer ?
#
loop_
_entity_poly.entity_id
_entity_poly.type
_entity_poly.pdbx_seq_one_letter_code
_entity_poly.pdbx_strand_id
1 'polypeptide(L)'
;MNEIASSNRVSCPCCGYLTLVERGGFEICCLCKWEDDGQDDPDADEVRGGSLTEARNNFKVNYTMYSDERNILSQSETEISTKKALMTEFDKLKTADDNSAEPIWDKINSLEEALADIVYESAIQYSDNVEKNQ
;
A
#
# COMPACT_ATOMS: atom_id res chain seq x y z
N MET A 1 -18.78 13.29 1.43
CA MET A 1 -18.73 11.87 1.80
C MET A 1 -18.82 11.11 0.49
N ASN A 2 -17.67 10.74 -0.09
CA ASN A 2 -17.66 9.95 -1.32
C ASN A 2 -17.72 8.48 -0.88
N GLU A 3 -18.89 7.87 -1.01
CA GLU A 3 -19.03 6.42 -1.07
C GLU A 3 -18.29 5.94 -2.31
N ILE A 4 -17.01 5.59 -2.17
CA ILE A 4 -16.43 4.61 -3.09
C ILE A 4 -16.96 3.29 -2.61
N ALA A 5 -18.08 2.85 -3.21
CA ALA A 5 -18.55 1.49 -3.04
C ALA A 5 -17.39 0.55 -3.35
N SER A 6 -17.08 -0.32 -2.40
CA SER A 6 -15.90 -1.17 -2.39
C SER A 6 -15.79 -2.14 -3.59
N SER A 7 -16.80 -2.18 -4.47
CA SER A 7 -16.81 -2.95 -5.72
C SER A 7 -15.97 -2.36 -6.86
N ASN A 8 -15.47 -1.12 -6.74
CA ASN A 8 -14.82 -0.41 -7.86
C ASN A 8 -13.31 -0.16 -7.69
N ARG A 9 -12.66 -0.75 -6.68
CA ARG A 9 -11.20 -0.64 -6.51
C ARG A 9 -10.47 -1.54 -7.50
N VAL A 10 -9.27 -1.14 -7.90
CA VAL A 10 -8.41 -1.90 -8.83
C VAL A 10 -7.12 -2.34 -8.14
N SER A 11 -6.52 -3.40 -8.67
CA SER A 11 -5.30 -3.96 -8.12
C SER A 11 -4.10 -3.07 -8.41
N CYS A 12 -3.29 -2.78 -7.39
CA CYS A 12 -1.98 -2.16 -7.58
C CYS A 12 -1.07 -3.11 -8.39
N PRO A 13 -0.39 -2.62 -9.45
CA PRO A 13 0.47 -3.47 -10.29
C PRO A 13 1.68 -4.03 -9.54
N CYS A 14 2.09 -3.40 -8.43
CA CYS A 14 3.21 -3.84 -7.61
C CYS A 14 2.81 -4.95 -6.61
N CYS A 15 1.83 -4.70 -5.74
CA CYS A 15 1.47 -5.66 -4.69
C CYS A 15 0.31 -6.61 -5.05
N GLY A 16 -0.46 -6.29 -6.09
CA GLY A 16 -1.59 -7.10 -6.55
C GLY A 16 -2.89 -6.95 -5.74
N TYR A 17 -2.90 -6.15 -4.68
CA TYR A 17 -4.09 -5.94 -3.84
C TYR A 17 -4.94 -4.75 -4.32
N LEU A 18 -6.24 -4.80 -4.04
CA LEU A 18 -7.25 -3.80 -4.46
C LEU A 18 -7.16 -2.51 -3.66
N THR A 19 -6.03 -1.80 -3.77
CA THR A 19 -5.72 -0.60 -2.98
C THR A 19 -5.88 0.71 -3.75
N LEU A 20 -6.18 0.66 -5.06
CA LEU A 20 -6.25 1.84 -5.90
C LEU A 20 -7.70 2.13 -6.31
N VAL A 21 -8.02 3.40 -6.50
CA VAL A 21 -9.31 3.87 -7.03
C VAL A 21 -9.38 3.64 -8.54
N GLU A 22 -8.30 3.89 -9.28
CA GLU A 22 -8.21 3.66 -10.73
C GLU A 22 -6.77 3.35 -11.17
N ARG A 23 -6.61 2.83 -12.40
CA ARG A 23 -5.28 2.53 -12.97
C ARG A 23 -4.69 3.75 -13.68
N GLY A 24 -3.40 4.02 -13.47
CA GLY A 24 -2.68 5.15 -14.07
C GLY A 24 -3.06 6.51 -13.47
N GLY A 25 -3.69 6.53 -12.30
CA GLY A 25 -4.16 7.74 -11.64
C GLY A 25 -3.11 8.46 -10.79
N PHE A 26 -1.84 8.02 -10.82
CA PHE A 26 -0.75 8.51 -9.96
C PHE A 26 -1.04 8.37 -8.46
N GLU A 27 -1.96 7.48 -8.09
CA GLU A 27 -2.25 7.19 -6.70
C GLU A 27 -1.11 6.36 -6.09
N ILE A 28 -0.71 6.69 -4.86
CA ILE A 28 0.29 5.93 -4.12
C ILE A 28 -0.42 4.82 -3.35
N CYS A 29 -0.09 3.57 -3.67
CA CYS A 29 -0.59 2.39 -2.95
C CYS A 29 -0.26 2.49 -1.46
N CYS A 30 -1.28 2.49 -0.60
CA CYS A 30 -1.13 2.57 0.86
C CYS A 30 -0.23 1.45 1.43
N LEU A 31 -0.29 0.27 0.81
CA LEU A 31 0.38 -0.96 1.25
C LEU A 31 1.85 -1.01 0.85
N CYS A 32 2.16 -0.88 -0.45
CA CYS A 32 3.53 -1.05 -0.97
C CYS A 32 4.26 0.24 -1.31
N LYS A 33 3.58 1.39 -1.30
CA LYS A 33 4.11 2.72 -1.64
C LYS A 33 4.45 2.97 -3.11
N TRP A 34 4.08 2.05 -4.01
CA TRP A 34 4.16 2.28 -5.46
C TRP A 34 3.18 3.37 -5.91
N GLU A 35 3.65 4.35 -6.67
CA GLU A 35 2.83 5.34 -7.39
C GLU A 35 2.39 4.74 -8.72
N ASP A 36 1.08 4.65 -8.94
CA ASP A 36 0.55 4.05 -10.18
C ASP A 36 0.61 5.05 -11.35
N ASP A 37 1.81 5.20 -11.92
CA ASP A 37 2.10 6.02 -13.11
C ASP A 37 1.62 5.39 -14.43
N GLY A 38 0.93 4.25 -14.35
CA GLY A 38 0.42 3.49 -15.49
C GLY A 38 1.36 2.40 -16.01
N GLN A 39 2.54 2.21 -15.41
CA GLN A 39 3.41 1.08 -15.70
C GLN A 39 2.74 -0.28 -15.35
N ASP A 40 2.96 -1.29 -16.18
CA ASP A 40 2.39 -2.63 -16.06
C ASP A 40 3.37 -3.71 -16.60
N ASP A 41 2.88 -4.92 -16.88
CA ASP A 41 3.70 -6.05 -17.30
C ASP A 41 4.58 -5.81 -18.55
N PRO A 42 4.10 -5.18 -19.64
CA PRO A 42 4.91 -5.00 -20.84
C PRO A 42 6.14 -4.11 -20.66
N ASP A 43 6.07 -3.19 -19.70
CA ASP A 43 7.09 -2.19 -19.39
C ASP A 43 7.63 -2.36 -17.96
N ALA A 44 7.45 -3.52 -17.32
CA ALA A 44 7.78 -3.71 -15.90
C ALA A 44 9.27 -3.54 -15.55
N ASP A 45 10.16 -3.79 -16.50
CA ASP A 45 11.61 -3.62 -16.34
C ASP A 45 12.09 -2.20 -16.71
N GLU A 46 11.23 -1.37 -17.30
CA GLU A 46 11.57 0.04 -17.55
C GLU A 46 11.73 0.79 -16.22
N VAL A 47 12.73 1.69 -16.17
CA VAL A 47 12.96 2.53 -14.99
C VAL A 47 12.36 3.91 -15.23
N ARG A 48 11.24 4.19 -14.55
CA ARG A 48 10.59 5.51 -14.49
C ARG A 48 10.87 6.17 -13.13
N GLY A 49 9.93 6.07 -12.20
CA GLY A 49 10.15 6.28 -10.76
C GLY A 49 10.79 5.06 -10.06
N GLY A 50 10.88 3.94 -10.77
CA GLY A 50 11.49 2.67 -10.37
C GLY A 50 11.19 1.61 -11.44
N SER A 51 11.71 0.40 -11.28
CA SER A 51 11.24 -0.77 -12.03
C SER A 51 10.11 -1.45 -11.26
N LEU A 52 8.99 -1.73 -11.94
CA LEU A 52 7.89 -2.50 -11.37
C LEU A 52 8.32 -3.93 -11.00
N THR A 53 9.21 -4.54 -11.79
CA THR A 53 9.80 -5.86 -11.48
C THR A 53 10.56 -5.84 -10.16
N GLU A 54 11.41 -4.83 -9.94
CA GLU A 54 12.13 -4.66 -8.68
C GLU A 54 11.18 -4.38 -7.52
N ALA A 55 10.21 -3.48 -7.72
CA ALA A 55 9.21 -3.14 -6.71
C ALA A 55 8.40 -4.36 -6.24
N ARG A 56 7.97 -5.22 -7.18
CA ARG A 56 7.30 -6.50 -6.88
C ARG A 56 8.18 -7.42 -6.04
N ASN A 57 9.47 -7.50 -6.32
CA ASN A 57 10.40 -8.33 -5.56
C ASN A 57 10.68 -7.76 -4.17
N ASN A 58 10.87 -6.44 -4.06
CA ASN A 58 11.07 -5.75 -2.80
C ASN A 58 9.85 -5.92 -1.89
N PHE A 59 8.63 -5.76 -2.43
CA PHE A 59 7.41 -5.89 -1.64
C PHE A 59 7.26 -7.28 -1.01
N LYS A 60 7.59 -8.35 -1.75
CA LYS A 60 7.53 -9.73 -1.25
C LYS A 60 8.38 -9.97 -0.01
N VAL A 61 9.49 -9.25 0.14
CA VAL A 61 10.46 -9.44 1.23
C VAL A 61 10.26 -8.39 2.34
N ASN A 62 9.96 -7.14 1.96
CA ASN A 62 10.07 -5.98 2.83
C ASN A 62 8.73 -5.27 3.11
N TYR A 63 7.61 -5.70 2.50
CA TYR A 63 6.30 -5.03 2.57
C TYR A 63 6.31 -3.57 2.08
N THR A 64 7.29 -3.22 1.24
CA THR A 64 7.46 -1.92 0.59
C THR A 64 8.11 -2.09 -0.77
N MET A 65 7.86 -1.18 -1.72
CA MET A 65 8.48 -1.20 -3.05
C MET A 65 9.98 -0.88 -3.03
N TYR A 66 10.47 -0.27 -1.96
CA TYR A 66 11.84 0.22 -1.86
C TYR A 66 12.82 -0.90 -1.48
N SER A 67 14.03 -0.81 -2.03
CA SER A 67 15.15 -1.70 -1.71
C SER A 67 16.14 -1.09 -0.72
N ASP A 68 16.06 0.21 -0.44
CA ASP A 68 17.02 0.87 0.45
C ASP A 68 16.73 0.63 1.93
N GLU A 69 17.80 0.44 2.70
CA GLU A 69 17.71 0.12 4.12
C GLU A 69 16.94 1.18 4.92
N ARG A 70 17.00 2.46 4.54
CA ARG A 70 16.29 3.51 5.30
C ARG A 70 14.79 3.30 5.22
N ASN A 71 14.24 3.07 4.03
CA ASN A 71 12.81 2.80 3.86
C ASN A 71 12.39 1.44 4.43
N ILE A 72 13.29 0.45 4.44
CA ILE A 72 12.99 -0.86 5.03
C ILE A 72 12.93 -0.76 6.56
N LEU A 73 13.92 -0.10 7.17
CA LEU A 73 14.09 -0.01 8.62
C LEU A 73 13.24 1.08 9.29
N SER A 74 12.71 2.04 8.52
CA SER A 74 11.81 3.07 9.05
C SER A 74 10.42 2.55 9.38
N GLN A 75 10.04 1.38 8.83
CA GLN A 75 8.74 0.78 9.10
C GLN A 75 8.66 0.31 10.55
N SER A 76 7.69 0.83 11.29
CA SER A 76 7.44 0.38 12.67
C SER A 76 6.86 -1.03 12.69
N GLU A 77 7.00 -1.73 13.82
CA GLU A 77 6.36 -3.04 14.03
C GLU A 77 4.83 -2.96 13.86
N THR A 78 4.22 -1.85 14.30
CA THR A 78 2.79 -1.59 14.15
C THR A 78 2.42 -1.37 12.68
N GLU A 79 3.23 -0.67 11.89
CA GLU A 79 3.02 -0.53 10.45
C GLU A 79 3.05 -1.90 9.76
N ILE A 80 4.09 -2.71 10.02
CA ILE A 80 4.26 -4.04 9.40
C ILE A 80 3.12 -4.97 9.79
N SER A 81 2.72 -5.00 11.07
CA SER A 81 1.60 -5.84 11.51
C SER A 81 0.27 -5.39 10.92
N THR A 82 0.04 -4.09 10.76
CA THR A 82 -1.15 -3.53 10.10
C THR A 82 -1.18 -3.90 8.62
N LYS A 83 -0.06 -3.78 7.89
CA LYS A 83 0.06 -4.24 6.49
C LYS A 83 -0.28 -5.72 6.34
N LYS A 84 0.24 -6.58 7.24
CA LYS A 84 -0.07 -8.02 7.24
C LYS A 84 -1.55 -8.32 7.50
N ALA A 85 -2.16 -7.60 8.44
CA ALA A 85 -3.60 -7.72 8.69
C ALA A 85 -4.41 -7.31 7.45
N LEU A 86 -4.04 -6.19 6.82
CA LEU A 86 -4.69 -5.70 5.60
C LEU A 86 -4.58 -6.71 4.44
N MET A 87 -3.39 -7.27 4.21
CA MET A 87 -3.18 -8.36 3.23
C MET A 87 -4.07 -9.58 3.53
N THR A 88 -4.21 -9.95 4.80
CA THR A 88 -5.05 -11.07 5.23
C THR A 88 -6.52 -10.84 4.89
N GLU A 89 -7.04 -9.63 5.11
CA GLU A 89 -8.44 -9.32 4.76
C GLU A 89 -8.65 -9.30 3.24
N PHE A 90 -7.71 -8.75 2.47
CA PHE A 90 -7.79 -8.86 1.00
C PHE A 90 -7.74 -10.31 0.52
N ASP A 91 -6.96 -11.18 1.16
CA ASP A 91 -6.92 -12.59 0.80
C ASP A 91 -8.25 -13.31 1.08
N LYS A 92 -8.96 -12.94 2.16
CA LYS A 92 -10.32 -13.44 2.40
C LYS A 92 -11.29 -12.98 1.31
N LEU A 93 -11.17 -11.71 0.88
CA LEU A 93 -12.03 -11.14 -0.16
C LEU A 93 -11.97 -11.91 -1.47
N LYS A 94 -10.81 -12.50 -1.83
CA LYS A 94 -10.65 -13.34 -3.04
C LYS A 94 -11.57 -14.56 -3.06
N THR A 95 -12.06 -15.00 -1.89
CA THR A 95 -12.93 -16.17 -1.74
C THR A 95 -14.32 -15.82 -1.21
N ALA A 96 -14.58 -14.53 -0.98
CA ALA A 96 -15.84 -14.06 -0.44
C ALA A 96 -16.96 -14.14 -1.49
N ASP A 97 -18.16 -14.44 -1.02
CA ASP A 97 -19.39 -14.21 -1.78
C ASP A 97 -19.94 -12.79 -1.49
N ASP A 98 -21.00 -12.40 -2.21
CA ASP A 98 -21.59 -11.07 -2.10
C ASP A 98 -22.00 -10.70 -0.65
N ASN A 99 -22.39 -11.68 0.18
CA ASN A 99 -22.83 -11.44 1.55
C ASN A 99 -21.67 -11.30 2.54
N SER A 100 -20.52 -11.87 2.22
CA SER A 100 -19.32 -11.85 3.07
C SER A 100 -18.33 -10.75 2.68
N ALA A 101 -18.47 -10.15 1.51
CA ALA A 101 -17.59 -9.09 1.02
C ALA A 101 -17.71 -7.78 1.84
N GLU A 102 -18.93 -7.35 2.20
CA GLU A 102 -19.15 -6.06 2.87
C GLU A 102 -18.44 -5.96 4.24
N PRO A 103 -18.56 -6.93 5.18
CA PRO A 103 -17.83 -6.87 6.44
C PRO A 103 -16.30 -6.93 6.29
N ILE A 104 -15.82 -7.62 5.24
CA ILE A 104 -14.38 -7.66 4.93
C ILE A 104 -13.92 -6.27 4.49
N TRP A 105 -14.72 -5.59 3.66
CA TRP A 105 -14.43 -4.24 3.22
C TRP A 105 -14.43 -3.21 4.35
N ASP A 106 -15.36 -3.30 5.30
CA ASP A 106 -15.33 -2.46 6.51
C ASP A 106 -14.01 -2.63 7.27
N LYS A 107 -13.53 -3.87 7.37
CA LYS A 107 -12.27 -4.17 8.04
C LYS A 107 -11.07 -3.65 7.25
N ILE A 108 -11.07 -3.80 5.92
CA ILE A 108 -10.04 -3.23 5.03
C ILE A 108 -9.97 -1.72 5.20
N ASN A 109 -11.09 -1.01 5.11
CA ASN A 109 -11.15 0.44 5.25
C ASN A 109 -10.61 0.90 6.61
N SER A 110 -11.02 0.22 7.70
CA SER A 110 -10.51 0.51 9.04
C SER A 110 -8.99 0.31 9.17
N LEU A 111 -8.44 -0.70 8.49
CA LEU A 111 -6.99 -0.98 8.50
C LEU A 111 -6.21 0.01 7.64
N GLU A 112 -6.79 0.49 6.53
CA GLU A 112 -6.19 1.53 5.69
C GLU A 112 -6.15 2.87 6.40
N GLU A 113 -7.21 3.26 7.10
CA GLU A 113 -7.24 4.44 7.96
C GLU A 113 -6.17 4.35 9.06
N ALA A 114 -6.12 3.23 9.77
CA ALA A 114 -5.10 3.01 10.80
C ALA A 114 -3.67 3.06 10.22
N LEU A 115 -3.45 2.49 9.03
CA LEU A 115 -2.14 2.53 8.36
C LEU A 115 -1.76 3.96 7.94
N ALA A 116 -2.73 4.75 7.47
CA ALA A 116 -2.52 6.15 7.12
C ALA A 116 -2.10 6.98 8.33
N ASP A 117 -2.78 6.81 9.47
CA ASP A 117 -2.44 7.49 10.73
C ASP A 117 -1.03 7.13 11.20
N ILE A 118 -0.66 5.85 11.22
CA ILE A 118 0.69 5.39 11.62
C ILE A 118 1.78 6.04 10.76
N VAL A 119 1.59 6.07 9.44
CA VAL A 119 2.57 6.61 8.49
C VAL A 119 2.67 8.13 8.63
N TYR A 120 1.53 8.81 8.84
CA TYR A 120 1.49 10.26 9.05
C TYR A 120 2.21 10.66 10.35
N GLU A 121 1.93 9.97 11.46
CA GLU A 121 2.62 10.21 12.74
C GLU A 121 4.13 10.00 12.63
N SER A 122 4.57 8.95 11.91
CA SER A 122 5.99 8.68 11.67
C SER A 122 6.67 9.80 10.87
N ALA A 123 5.98 10.39 9.89
CA ALA A 123 6.48 11.50 9.08
C ALA A 123 6.61 12.80 9.90
N ILE A 124 5.66 13.09 10.79
CA ILE A 124 5.76 14.22 11.72
C ILE A 124 6.94 14.04 12.66
N GLN A 125 7.07 12.87 13.28
CA GLN A 125 8.16 12.60 14.21
C GLN A 125 9.53 12.76 13.55
N TYR A 126 9.67 12.35 12.29
CA TYR A 126 10.88 12.56 11.52
C TYR A 126 11.17 14.06 11.33
N SER A 127 10.17 14.84 10.93
CA SER A 127 10.29 16.28 10.67
C SER A 127 10.71 17.04 11.93
N ASP A 128 10.06 16.76 13.06
CA ASP A 128 10.39 17.33 14.37
C ASP A 128 11.83 17.00 14.80
N ASN A 129 12.31 15.79 14.50
CA ASN A 129 13.67 15.37 14.84
C ASN A 129 14.71 16.05 13.95
N VAL A 130 14.40 16.31 12.67
CA VAL A 130 15.29 17.06 11.78
C VAL A 130 15.43 18.51 12.25
N GLU A 131 14.32 19.16 12.60
CA GLU A 131 14.34 20.55 13.11
C GLU A 131 15.10 20.70 14.42
N LYS A 132 15.03 19.70 15.32
CA LYS A 132 15.76 19.72 16.61
C LYS A 132 17.26 19.41 16.48
N ASN A 133 17.69 18.82 15.37
CA ASN A 133 19.09 18.43 15.12
C ASN A 133 19.81 19.38 14.15
N GLN A 134 19.18 20.51 13.77
CA GLN A 134 19.80 21.65 13.10
C GLN A 134 20.21 22.73 14.11
#